data_AF-A0A1R4K7P4-F1
#
_entry.id   AF-A0A1R4K7P4-F1
#
_cell.length_a   1.000
_cell.length_b   1.000
_cell.length_c   1.000
_cell.angle_alpha   90.00
_cell.angle_beta   90.00
_cell.angle_gamma   90.00
#
_symmetry.space_group_name_H-M   'P 1'
#
loop_
_entity.id
_entity.type
_entity.pdbx_description
1 polymer ?
#
loop_
_entity_poly.entity_id
_entity_poly.type
_entity_poly.pdbx_seq_one_letter_code
_entity_poly.pdbx_strand_id
1 'polypeptide(L)' 'MVTVTAEGRASVSYNYDDEPQLSVPFDPVAYKIDFEKFPRDEAHTPEWLRQRLAEAVELNKKRAALPRDQWFD' A
#
# COMPACT_ATOMS: atom_id res chain seq x y z
N MET A 1 7.94 -15.00 0.12
CA MET A 1 9.17 -15.39 -0.61
C MET A 1 9.07 -16.87 -0.95
N VAL A 2 9.52 -17.27 -2.14
CA VAL A 2 9.59 -18.69 -2.53
C VAL A 2 11.05 -19.06 -2.72
N THR A 3 11.48 -20.16 -2.11
CA THR A 3 12.82 -20.72 -2.28
C THR A 3 12.70 -22.13 -2.83
N VAL A 4 13.47 -22.44 -3.88
CA VAL A 4 13.54 -23.78 -4.48
C VAL A 4 14.99 -24.25 -4.50
N THR A 5 15.25 -25.49 -4.09
CA THR A 5 16.58 -26.11 -4.13
C THR A 5 16.76 -27.01 -5.33
N ALA A 6 18.01 -27.29 -5.73
CA ALA A 6 18.32 -28.19 -6.85
C ALA A 6 17.81 -29.63 -6.64
N GLU A 7 17.59 -30.02 -5.39
CA GLU A 7 17.01 -31.30 -4.99
C GLU A 7 15.48 -31.37 -5.19
N GLY A 8 14.87 -30.29 -5.70
CA GLY A 8 13.43 -30.21 -5.94
C GLY A 8 12.59 -29.87 -4.71
N ARG A 9 13.20 -29.40 -3.61
CA ARG A 9 12.45 -28.94 -2.43
C ARG A 9 12.04 -27.48 -2.61
N ALA A 10 10.84 -27.14 -2.14
CA ALA A 10 10.35 -25.78 -2.13
C ALA A 10 9.86 -25.37 -0.73
N SER A 11 10.08 -24.11 -0.37
CA SER A 11 9.48 -23.47 0.80
C SER A 11 8.88 -22.12 0.41
N VAL A 12 7.82 -21.73 1.12
CA VAL A 12 7.15 -20.45 0.94
C VAL A 12 6.96 -19.76 2.27
N SER A 13 7.19 -18.45 2.28
CA SER A 13 6.84 -17.56 3.39
C SER A 13 5.91 -16.45 2.90
N TYR A 14 5.02 -16.02 3.79
CA TYR A 14 4.09 -14.92 3.55
C TYR A 14 4.34 -13.81 4.56
N ASN A 15 4.25 -12.57 4.11
CA ASN A 15 4.30 -11.40 4.97
C ASN A 15 2.90 -10.79 5.03
N TYR A 16 2.36 -10.67 6.24
CA TYR A 16 1.04 -10.08 6.49
C TYR A 16 1.12 -8.72 7.19
N ASP A 17 2.30 -8.39 7.73
CA ASP A 17 2.44 -7.35 8.75
C ASP A 17 3.19 -6.12 8.21
N ASP A 18 4.20 -6.31 7.37
CA ASP A 18 4.99 -5.19 6.83
C ASP A 18 4.43 -4.64 5.50
N GLU A 19 4.73 -3.37 5.23
CA GLU A 19 4.43 -2.77 3.93
C GLU A 19 5.15 -3.53 2.81
N PRO A 20 4.47 -3.80 1.67
CA PRO A 20 5.10 -4.44 0.53
C PRO A 20 6.31 -3.64 0.05
N GLN A 21 7.45 -4.31 -0.12
CA GLN A 21 8.63 -3.70 -0.74
C GLN A 21 8.42 -3.64 -2.26
N LEU A 22 7.90 -2.51 -2.73
CA LEU A 22 7.68 -2.24 -4.14
C LEU A 22 8.89 -1.52 -4.74
N SER A 23 9.24 -1.86 -5.99
CA SER A 23 10.30 -1.17 -6.73
C SER A 23 9.96 0.29 -7.03
N VAL A 24 8.67 0.61 -7.12
CA VAL A 24 8.14 1.97 -7.17
C VAL A 24 6.99 2.05 -6.17
N PRO A 25 7.01 3.00 -5.22
CA PRO A 25 5.92 3.14 -4.26
C PRO A 25 4.63 3.56 -4.98
N PHE A 26 3.50 3.06 -4.51
CA PHE A 26 2.20 3.54 -4.99
C PHE A 26 1.92 4.95 -4.49
N ASP A 27 1.10 5.67 -5.25
CA ASP A 27 0.47 6.89 -4.77
C ASP A 27 -0.37 6.58 -3.52
N PRO A 28 -0.24 7.33 -2.41
CA PRO A 28 -1.03 7.11 -1.20
C PRO A 28 -2.54 7.01 -1.46
N VAL A 29 -3.06 7.74 -2.44
CA VAL A 29 -4.49 7.71 -2.81
C VAL A 29 -4.92 6.33 -3.33
N ALA A 30 -4.01 5.56 -3.93
CA ALA A 30 -4.32 4.19 -4.37
C ALA A 30 -4.66 3.28 -3.19
N TYR A 31 -3.93 3.38 -2.07
CA TYR A 31 -4.23 2.62 -0.85
C TYR A 31 -5.61 2.99 -0.28
N LYS A 32 -5.98 4.27 -0.32
CA LYS A 32 -7.31 4.72 0.11
C LYS A 32 -8.42 4.14 -0.75
N ILE A 33 -8.28 4.17 -2.08
CA ILE A 33 -9.26 3.60 -3.01
C ILE A 33 -9.41 2.09 -2.78
N ASP A 34 -8.30 1.37 -2.59
CA ASP A 34 -8.33 -0.06 -2.29
C ASP A 34 -9.04 -0.34 -0.95
N PHE A 35 -8.72 0.41 0.10
CA PHE A 35 -9.33 0.26 1.42
C PHE A 35 -10.83 0.58 1.43
N GLU A 36 -11.29 1.57 0.67
CA GLU A 36 -12.73 1.87 0.55
C GLU A 36 -13.50 0.75 -0.16
N LYS A 37 -12.84 0.07 -1.10
CA LYS A 37 -13.43 -1.07 -1.82
C LYS A 37 -13.36 -2.37 -1.01
N PHE A 38 -12.31 -2.53 -0.21
CA PHE A 38 -12.01 -3.71 0.60
C PHE A 38 -11.68 -3.28 2.04
N PRO A 39 -12.70 -2.87 2.82
CA PRO A 39 -12.50 -2.37 4.17
C PRO A 39 -11.93 -3.46 5.07
N ARG A 40 -11.01 -3.07 5.97
CA ARG A 40 -10.46 -3.94 7.00
C ARG A 40 -10.91 -3.47 8.38
N ASP A 41 -11.05 -4.41 9.30
CA ASP A 41 -11.23 -4.08 10.71
C ASP A 41 -10.00 -3.37 11.26
N GLU A 42 -10.19 -2.54 12.29
CA GLU A 42 -9.10 -1.78 12.91
C GLU A 42 -8.00 -2.69 13.46
N ALA A 43 -8.38 -3.82 14.08
CA ALA A 43 -7.45 -4.83 14.58
C ALA A 43 -6.60 -5.50 13.48
N HIS A 44 -7.04 -5.45 12.22
CA HIS A 44 -6.37 -6.02 11.05
C HIS A 44 -5.82 -4.94 10.10
N THR A 45 -5.80 -3.69 10.56
CA THR A 45 -5.18 -2.59 9.83
C THR A 45 -3.81 -2.33 10.45
N PRO A 46 -2.70 -2.71 9.79
CA PRO A 46 -1.37 -2.47 10.34
C PRO A 46 -1.02 -0.98 10.33
N GLU A 47 -0.03 -0.59 11.14
CA GLU A 47 0.34 0.81 11.34
C GLU A 47 0.78 1.51 10.05
N TRP A 48 1.56 0.83 9.20
CA TRP A 48 1.98 1.38 7.92
C TRP A 48 0.78 1.71 7.02
N LEU A 49 -0.29 0.90 7.03
CA LEU A 49 -1.47 1.14 6.21
C LEU A 49 -2.24 2.35 6.74
N ARG A 50 -2.35 2.52 8.06
CA ARG A 50 -2.92 3.73 8.67
C ARG A 50 -2.18 4.99 8.23
N GLN A 51 -0.85 4.93 8.18
CA GLN A 51 -0.01 6.05 7.73
C GLN A 51 -0.29 6.39 6.26
N ARG A 52 -0.35 5.39 5.36
CA ARG A 52 -0.70 5.61 3.94
C ARG A 52 -2.10 6.21 3.76
N LEU A 53 -3.08 5.80 4.58
CA LEU A 53 -4.42 6.37 4.55
C LEU A 53 -4.45 7.83 5.01
N ALA A 54 -3.68 8.18 6.03
CA ALA A 54 -3.54 9.57 6.48
C ALA A 54 -2.83 10.44 5.41
N GLU A 55 -1.75 9.94 4.81
CA GLU A 55 -1.08 10.58 3.67
C GLU A 55 -2.03 10.81 2.49
N ALA A 56 -2.88 9.83 2.18
CA ALA A 56 -3.88 9.94 1.12
C ALA A 56 -4.90 11.06 1.37
N VAL A 57 -5.32 11.25 2.63
CA VAL A 57 -6.24 12.33 3.00
C VAL A 57 -5.58 13.69 2.78
N GLU A 58 -4.35 13.88 3.23
CA GLU A 58 -3.62 15.14 3.05
C GLU A 58 -3.30 15.41 1.58
N LEU A 59 -2.89 14.38 0.83
CA LEU A 59 -2.61 14.51 -0.61
C LEU A 59 -3.87 14.87 -1.41
N ASN A 60 -5.02 14.27 -1.10
CA ASN A 60 -6.29 14.63 -1.73
C ASN A 60 -6.70 16.07 -1.43
N LYS A 61 -6.50 16.54 -0.18
CA LYS A 61 -6.75 17.96 0.17
C LYS A 61 -5.85 18.89 -0.65
N LYS A 62 -4.56 18.58 -0.75
CA LYS A 62 -3.61 19.35 -1.57
C LYS A 62 -4.03 19.37 -3.05
N ARG A 63 -4.33 18.21 -3.63
CA ARG A 63 -4.74 18.07 -5.04
C ARG A 63 -6.07 18.76 -5.36
N ALA A 64 -7.01 18.77 -4.42
CA ALA A 64 -8.27 19.49 -4.59
C ALA A 64 -8.09 21.01 -4.76
N ALA A 65 -6.98 21.57 -4.25
CA ALA A 65 -6.60 22.96 -4.43
C ALA A 65 -5.77 23.24 -5.70
N LEU A 66 -5.41 22.20 -6.46
CA LEU A 66 -4.52 22.29 -7.62
C LEU A 66 -5.24 21.93 -8.92
N PRO A 67 -4.88 22.58 -10.05
CA PRO A 67 -5.21 22.09 -11.39
C PRO A 67 -4.75 20.64 -11.60
N ARG A 68 -5.54 19.86 -12.34
CA ARG A 68 -5.31 18.41 -12.56
C ARG A 68 -3.96 18.08 -13.19
N ASP A 69 -3.46 18.96 -14.04
CA ASP A 69 -2.16 18.86 -14.70
C ASP A 69 -0.99 18.95 -13.71
N GLN A 70 -1.20 19.52 -12.51
CA GLN A 70 -0.17 19.70 -11.48
C GLN A 70 -0.23 18.64 -10.36
N TRP A 71 -0.96 17.55 -10.56
CA TRP A 71 -1.15 16.52 -9.51
C TRP A 71 0.01 15.52 -9.38
N PHE A 72 0.87 15.48 -10.39
CA PHE A 72 1.93 14.49 -10.54
C PHE A 72 3.35 15.10 -10.52
N ASP A 73 3.45 16.40 -10.28
CA ASP A 73 4.69 17.14 -10.02
C ASP A 73 5.12 16.99 -8.54
#